data_AF-A0A3M2IM63-F1
#
_entry.id   AF-A0A3M2IM63-F1
#
_cell.length_a   1.000
_cell.length_b   1.000
_cell.length_c   1.000
_cell.angle_alpha   90.00
_cell.angle_beta   90.00
_cell.angle_gamma   90.00
#
_symmetry.space_group_name_H-M   'P 1'
#
loop_
_entity.id
_entity.type
_entity.pdbx_description
1 polymer ?
#
loop_
_entity_poly.entity_id
_entity_poly.type
_entity_poly.pdbx_seq_one_letter_code
_entity_poly.pdbx_strand_id
1 'polypeptide(L)'
;MTVRQFHRLLGGFVFLFSLIVYFQTMAPTASFWDCGEFIACSYKLAVPHPPGAPLYLLVGRVFTLIPAELIENIGKRVNLISVLSSAVTILLLYLIIAHLVREY
;
A
#
# COMPACT_ATOMS: atom_id res chain seq x y z
N MET A 1 4.52 -30.67 -8.71
CA MET A 1 4.74 -29.35 -8.08
C MET A 1 5.09 -29.57 -6.62
N THR A 2 6.15 -28.97 -6.09
CA THR A 2 6.52 -29.15 -4.67
C THR A 2 5.59 -28.35 -3.75
N VAL A 3 5.45 -28.77 -2.49
CA VAL A 3 4.66 -28.02 -1.48
C VAL A 3 5.14 -26.57 -1.36
N ARG A 4 6.45 -26.34 -1.44
CA ARG A 4 7.05 -25.00 -1.45
C ARG A 4 6.63 -24.19 -2.69
N GLN A 5 6.60 -24.81 -3.87
CA GLN A 5 6.14 -24.14 -5.10
C GLN A 5 4.64 -23.83 -5.03
N PHE A 6 3.84 -24.72 -4.44
CA PHE A 6 2.41 -24.49 -4.21
C PHE A 6 2.14 -23.26 -3.35
N HIS A 7 2.80 -23.14 -2.18
CA HIS A 7 2.62 -21.97 -1.33
C HIS A 7 3.08 -20.68 -2.00
N ARG A 8 4.14 -20.71 -2.81
CA ARG A 8 4.58 -19.52 -3.56
C ARG A 8 3.55 -19.06 -4.59
N LEU A 9 2.94 -19.99 -5.32
CA LEU A 9 1.90 -19.67 -6.30
C LEU A 9 0.64 -19.13 -5.62
N LEU A 10 0.19 -19.78 -4.54
CA LEU A 10 -0.94 -19.29 -3.75
C LEU A 10 -0.65 -17.93 -3.12
N GLY A 11 0.56 -17.70 -2.59
CA GLY A 11 0.95 -16.39 -2.08
C GLY A 11 0.87 -15.32 -3.16
N GLY A 12 1.39 -15.60 -4.35
CA GLY A 12 1.27 -14.70 -5.50
C GLY A 12 -0.19 -14.43 -5.89
N PHE A 13 -1.05 -15.45 -5.89
CA PHE A 13 -2.48 -15.29 -6.15
C PHE A 13 -3.15 -14.40 -5.10
N VAL A 14 -2.92 -14.67 -3.82
CA VAL A 14 -3.48 -13.89 -2.70
C VAL A 14 -3.00 -12.43 -2.74
N PHE A 15 -1.72 -12.21 -3.07
CA PHE A 15 -1.17 -10.88 -3.30
C PHE A 15 -1.90 -10.14 -4.43
N LEU A 16 -2.02 -10.75 -5.61
CA LEU A 16 -2.67 -10.12 -6.76
C LEU A 16 -4.16 -9.87 -6.50
N PHE A 17 -4.85 -10.83 -5.89
CA PHE A 17 -6.26 -10.69 -5.54
C PHE A 17 -6.49 -9.53 -4.56
N SER A 18 -5.72 -9.47 -3.46
CA SER A 18 -5.81 -8.36 -2.49
C SER A 18 -5.42 -7.02 -3.10
N LEU A 19 -4.40 -6.98 -3.97
CA LEU A 19 -4.01 -5.77 -4.69
C LEU A 19 -5.15 -5.22 -5.55
N ILE A 20 -5.84 -6.09 -6.31
CA ILE A 20 -6.99 -5.69 -7.14
C ILE A 20 -8.12 -5.15 -6.26
N VAL A 21 -8.47 -5.88 -5.18
CA VAL A 21 -9.53 -5.46 -4.25
C VAL A 21 -9.21 -4.09 -3.66
N TYR A 22 -8.02 -3.92 -3.08
CA TYR A 22 -7.62 -2.65 -2.47
C TYR A 22 -7.52 -1.52 -3.47
N PHE A 23 -7.08 -1.79 -4.70
CA PHE A 23 -7.05 -0.78 -5.76
C PHE A 23 -8.47 -0.32 -6.15
N GLN A 24 -9.42 -1.25 -6.25
CA GLN A 24 -10.82 -0.96 -6.58
C GLN A 24 -11.56 -0.23 -5.46
N THR A 25 -11.22 -0.52 -4.19
CA THR A 25 -11.88 0.09 -3.02
C THR A 25 -11.13 1.28 -2.43
N MET A 26 -10.02 1.70 -3.05
CA MET A 26 -9.21 2.83 -2.58
C MET A 26 -10.01 4.14 -2.65
N ALA A 27 -9.87 4.98 -1.63
CA ALA A 27 -10.45 6.32 -1.65
C ALA A 27 -9.93 7.14 -2.86
N PRO A 28 -10.82 7.80 -3.63
CA PRO A 28 -10.42 8.51 -4.85
C PRO A 28 -9.69 9.83 -4.56
N THR A 29 -9.84 10.38 -3.35
CA THR A 29 -9.29 11.67 -2.89
C THR A 29 -8.85 11.56 -1.43
N ALA A 30 -8.72 12.69 -0.72
CA ALA A 30 -8.59 12.69 0.74
C ALA A 30 -9.84 12.09 1.40
N SER A 31 -9.62 11.16 2.33
CA SER A 31 -10.65 10.62 3.23
C SER A 31 -10.63 11.36 4.58
N PHE A 32 -11.60 11.02 5.44
CA PHE A 32 -11.69 11.57 6.79
C PHE A 32 -10.41 11.33 7.60
N TRP A 33 -10.14 12.25 8.53
CA TRP A 33 -9.02 12.23 9.48
C TRP A 33 -7.67 12.64 8.85
N ASP A 34 -6.62 11.85 9.03
CA ASP A 34 -5.23 12.24 8.76
C ASP A 34 -4.87 12.26 7.26
N CYS A 35 -5.64 11.59 6.41
CA CYS A 35 -5.25 11.38 5.01
C CYS A 35 -5.04 12.70 4.25
N GLY A 36 -5.90 13.69 4.47
CA GLY A 36 -5.77 15.00 3.83
C GLY A 36 -4.47 15.72 4.20
N GLU A 37 -4.11 15.69 5.49
CA GLU A 37 -2.89 16.29 5.99
C GLU A 37 -1.65 15.57 5.44
N PHE A 38 -1.64 14.24 5.46
CA PHE A 38 -0.51 13.46 4.95
C PHE A 38 -0.33 13.63 3.43
N ILE A 39 -1.42 13.69 2.66
CA ILE A 39 -1.37 14.00 1.22
C ILE A 39 -0.76 15.39 1.00
N ALA A 40 -1.22 16.40 1.74
CA ALA A 40 -0.73 17.77 1.61
C ALA A 40 0.75 17.89 2.03
N CYS A 41 1.13 17.29 3.15
CA CYS A 41 2.51 17.26 3.64
C CYS A 41 3.43 16.49 2.70
N SER A 42 3.01 15.35 2.13
CA SER A 42 3.77 14.65 1.09
C SER A 42 3.94 15.48 -0.18
N TYR A 43 2.92 16.24 -0.59
CA TYR A 43 2.99 17.09 -1.78
C TYR A 43 3.88 18.34 -1.57
N LYS A 44 3.85 18.94 -0.38
CA LYS A 44 4.61 20.16 -0.06
C LYS A 44 5.96 19.90 0.62
N LEU A 45 6.24 18.66 1.03
CA LEU A 45 7.34 18.32 1.94
C LEU A 45 7.27 19.13 3.25
N ALA A 46 6.06 19.25 3.80
CA ALA A 46 5.81 19.84 5.11
C ALA A 46 5.79 18.77 6.22
N VAL A 47 5.74 19.18 7.47
CA VAL A 47 5.69 18.28 8.63
C VAL A 47 4.24 18.23 9.13
N PRO A 48 3.58 17.04 9.16
CA PRO A 48 2.26 16.89 9.75
C PRO A 48 2.36 16.95 11.27
N HIS A 49 1.22 16.88 11.95
CA HIS A 49 1.18 16.79 13.40
C HIS A 49 2.14 15.70 13.94
N PRO A 50 2.73 15.89 15.14
CA PRO A 50 3.65 14.93 15.72
C PRO A 50 3.06 13.50 15.75
N PRO A 51 3.83 12.47 15.34
CA PRO A 51 5.30 12.42 15.22
C PRO A 51 5.89 12.73 13.84
N GLY A 52 5.15 13.32 12.90
CA GLY A 52 5.69 13.80 11.62
C GLY A 52 5.91 12.75 10.52
N ALA A 53 6.05 11.46 10.85
CA ALA A 53 6.11 10.32 9.91
C ALA A 53 7.02 10.51 8.65
N PRO A 54 8.31 10.88 8.82
CA PRO A 54 9.16 11.35 7.72
C PRO A 54 9.33 10.35 6.58
N LEU A 55 9.44 9.05 6.88
CA LEU A 55 9.55 8.01 5.84
C LEU A 55 8.31 7.97 4.94
N TYR A 56 7.11 8.02 5.53
CA TYR A 56 5.87 8.04 4.76
C TYR A 56 5.82 9.27 3.86
N LEU A 57 6.22 10.43 4.36
CA LEU A 57 6.19 11.66 3.58
C LEU A 57 7.12 11.63 2.38
N LEU A 58 8.35 11.10 2.54
CA LEU A 58 9.32 10.96 1.46
C LEU A 58 8.84 9.98 0.39
N VAL A 59 8.27 8.84 0.80
CA VAL A 59 7.63 7.90 -0.15
C VAL A 59 6.42 8.56 -0.82
N GLY A 60 5.56 9.21 -0.04
CA GLY A 60 4.44 10.03 -0.51
C GLY A 60 4.85 11.03 -1.57
N ARG A 61 5.98 11.73 -1.37
CA ARG A 61 6.55 12.66 -2.34
C ARG A 61 6.84 11.97 -3.66
N VAL A 62 7.47 10.80 -3.65
CA VAL A 62 7.73 10.02 -4.88
C VAL A 62 6.42 9.69 -5.60
N PHE A 63 5.38 9.27 -4.88
CA PHE A 63 4.07 9.00 -5.49
C PHE A 63 3.41 10.27 -6.05
N THR A 64 3.60 11.44 -5.44
CA THR A 64 3.08 12.69 -6.02
C THR A 64 3.69 13.03 -7.39
N LEU A 65 4.89 12.52 -7.69
CA LEU A 65 5.57 12.69 -8.98
C LEU A 65 5.03 11.79 -10.09
N ILE A 66 4.09 10.88 -9.80
CA ILE A 66 3.39 10.12 -10.85
C ILE A 66 2.77 11.14 -11.83
N PRO A 67 3.00 11.00 -13.15
CA PRO A 67 2.51 11.95 -14.14
C PRO A 67 0.98 12.12 -14.08
N ALA A 68 0.52 13.34 -14.33
CA ALA A 68 -0.91 13.67 -14.25
C ALA A 68 -1.73 12.97 -15.34
N GLU A 69 -1.09 12.64 -16.45
CA GLU A 69 -1.65 11.88 -17.57
C GLU A 69 -1.98 10.44 -17.17
N LEU A 70 -1.28 9.88 -16.19
CA LEU A 70 -1.55 8.52 -15.69
C LEU A 70 -2.58 8.53 -14.56
N ILE A 71 -2.44 9.47 -13.62
CA ILE A 71 -3.35 9.64 -12.49
C ILE A 71 -3.53 11.13 -12.22
N GLU A 72 -4.67 11.70 -12.58
CA GLU A 72 -4.91 13.14 -12.41
C GLU A 72 -4.89 13.58 -10.94
N ASN A 73 -5.56 12.84 -10.06
CA ASN A 73 -5.74 13.22 -8.66
C ASN A 73 -4.52 12.90 -7.78
N ILE A 74 -3.93 13.92 -7.15
CA ILE A 74 -2.75 13.76 -6.25
C ILE A 74 -3.08 12.86 -5.05
N GLY A 75 -4.27 12.97 -4.46
CA GLY A 75 -4.69 12.12 -3.35
C GLY A 75 -4.71 10.65 -3.74
N LYS A 76 -5.25 10.34 -4.93
CA LYS A 76 -5.22 8.97 -5.49
C LYS A 76 -3.80 8.45 -5.65
N ARG A 77 -2.85 9.29 -6.09
CA ARG A 77 -1.44 8.91 -6.21
C ARG A 77 -0.85 8.51 -4.86
N VAL A 78 -1.03 9.34 -3.83
CA VAL A 78 -0.49 9.06 -2.49
C VAL A 78 -1.19 7.84 -1.87
N ASN A 79 -2.51 7.69 -2.05
CA ASN A 79 -3.27 6.55 -1.53
C ASN A 79 -2.79 5.19 -2.09
N LEU A 80 -2.11 5.14 -3.24
CA LEU A 80 -1.51 3.90 -3.77
C LEU A 80 -0.49 3.28 -2.81
N ILE A 81 0.14 4.08 -1.94
CA ILE A 81 1.03 3.58 -0.91
C ILE A 81 0.29 2.61 0.01
N SER A 82 -0.92 2.97 0.44
CA SER A 82 -1.77 2.14 1.29
C SER A 82 -2.23 0.87 0.55
N VAL A 83 -2.54 0.98 -0.75
CA VAL A 83 -2.93 -0.17 -1.59
C VAL A 83 -1.79 -1.19 -1.70
N LEU A 84 -0.58 -0.74 -2.05
CA LEU A 84 0.57 -1.60 -2.23
C LEU A 84 1.04 -2.22 -0.92
N SER A 85 1.16 -1.42 0.14
CA SER A 85 1.56 -1.90 1.47
C SER A 85 0.57 -2.90 2.04
N SER A 86 -0.74 -2.67 1.89
CA SER A 86 -1.77 -3.62 2.36
C SER A 86 -1.71 -4.95 1.60
N ALA A 87 -1.56 -4.93 0.28
CA ALA A 87 -1.42 -6.16 -0.50
C ALA A 87 -0.17 -6.97 -0.10
N VAL A 88 0.97 -6.29 0.12
CA VAL A 88 2.20 -6.93 0.62
C VAL A 88 1.99 -7.52 2.02
N THR A 89 1.30 -6.81 2.92
CA THR A 89 0.96 -7.33 4.25
C THR A 89 0.15 -8.62 4.17
N ILE A 90 -0.84 -8.70 3.28
CA ILE A 90 -1.65 -9.92 3.09
C ILE A 90 -0.78 -11.08 2.57
N LEU A 91 0.14 -10.82 1.62
CA LEU A 91 1.11 -11.84 1.16
C LEU A 91 1.96 -12.37 2.31
N LEU A 92 2.54 -11.47 3.11
CA LEU A 92 3.40 -11.84 4.23
C LEU A 92 2.62 -12.60 5.30
N LEU A 93 1.41 -12.15 5.63
CA LEU A 93 0.52 -12.83 6.56
C LEU A 93 0.25 -14.28 6.13
N TYR A 94 -0.08 -14.49 4.85
CA TYR A 94 -0.28 -15.83 4.31
C TYR A 94 0.98 -16.69 4.44
N LEU A 95 2.16 -16.17 4.08
CA LEU A 95 3.42 -16.92 4.17
C LEU A 95 3.80 -17.25 5.60
N ILE A 96 3.58 -16.34 6.54
CA ILE A 96 3.83 -16.55 7.97
C ILE A 96 2.91 -17.65 8.50
N ILE A 97 1.60 -17.60 8.19
CA ILE A 97 0.64 -18.63 8.60
C ILE A 97 1.01 -20.00 8.00
N ALA A 98 1.31 -20.05 6.70
CA ALA A 98 1.69 -21.29 6.02
C ALA A 98 2.99 -21.89 6.59
N HIS A 99 3.95 -21.05 6.97
CA HIS A 99 5.15 -21.51 7.64
C HIS A 99 4.83 -22.05 9.04
N LEU A 100 4.07 -21.31 9.83
CA LEU A 100 3.73 -21.69 11.20
C LEU A 100 2.97 -23.02 11.25
N VAL A 101 1.95 -23.18 10.41
CA VAL A 101 1.14 -24.42 10.31
C VAL A 101 1.96 -25.63 9.85
N ARG A 102 3.08 -25.42 9.14
CA ARG A 102 3.97 -26.51 8.71
C ARG A 102 4.91 -26.97 9.82
N GLU A 103 5.27 -26.09 10.74
CA GLU A 103 6.16 -26.38 11.87
C GLU A 103 5.40 -26.97 13.08
N TYR A 104 4.07 -26.81 13.13
CA TYR A 104 3.18 -27.50 14.07
C TYR A 104 2.74 -28.87 13.53
#